data_AF-E3JW25-F1
#
_entry.id   AF-E3JW25-F1
#
_cell.length_a   1.000
_cell.length_b   1.000
_cell.length_c   1.000
_cell.angle_alpha   90.00
_cell.angle_beta   90.00
_cell.angle_gamma   90.00
#
_symmetry.space_group_name_H-M   'P 1'
#
loop_
_entity.id
_entity.type
_entity.pdbx_description
1 polymer ?
#
loop_
_entity_poly.entity_id
_entity_poly.type
_entity_poly.pdbx_seq_one_letter_code
_entity_poly.pdbx_strand_id
1 'polypeptide(L)'
;MYSQLRLIISITGLQLPHWNTIRNTSATICGLLGFDVMEHQSIWDKKCYSVSIPQILEHEIANPYVHPHLDFYPEEKNGQNIYKLSRSKKWREELGPSERVQMAVSNNKHF
;
A
#
# COMPACT_ATOMS: atom_id res chain seq x y z
N MET A 1 -22.78 -1.34 -24.69
CA MET A 1 -21.48 -0.94 -25.29
C MET A 1 -20.38 -1.99 -25.05
N TYR A 2 -19.98 -2.31 -23.81
CA TYR A 2 -18.89 -3.28 -23.55
C TYR A 2 -19.11 -4.65 -24.22
N SER A 3 -20.32 -5.21 -24.13
CA SER A 3 -20.65 -6.51 -24.75
C SER A 3 -20.52 -6.51 -26.28
N GLN A 4 -20.82 -5.38 -26.93
CA GLN A 4 -20.68 -5.24 -28.39
C GLN A 4 -19.20 -5.16 -28.79
N LEU A 5 -18.40 -4.40 -28.05
CA LEU A 5 -16.94 -4.33 -28.25
C LEU A 5 -16.29 -5.70 -28.05
N ARG A 6 -16.71 -6.45 -27.02
CA ARG A 6 -16.25 -7.82 -26.76
C ARG A 6 -16.48 -8.75 -27.95
N LEU A 7 -17.63 -8.65 -28.61
CA LEU A 7 -17.94 -9.47 -29.80
C LEU A 7 -17.02 -9.10 -30.97
N ILE A 8 -16.84 -7.82 -31.26
CA ILE A 8 -15.96 -7.35 -32.36
C ILE A 8 -14.52 -7.82 -32.12
N ILE A 9 -14.02 -7.67 -30.89
CA ILE A 9 -12.66 -8.07 -30.52
C ILE A 9 -12.49 -9.59 -30.52
N SER A 10 -13.55 -10.36 -30.26
CA SER A 10 -13.49 -11.82 -30.36
C SER A 10 -13.25 -12.32 -31.79
N ILE A 11 -13.66 -11.54 -32.81
CA ILE A 11 -13.41 -11.84 -34.22
C ILE A 11 -11.92 -11.71 -34.55
N THR A 12 -11.17 -10.84 -33.87
CA THR A 12 -9.71 -10.73 -34.03
C THR A 12 -8.94 -11.79 -33.24
N GLY A 13 -9.63 -12.79 -32.68
CA GLY A 13 -9.03 -13.90 -31.93
C GLY A 13 -8.79 -13.62 -30.44
N LEU A 14 -9.13 -12.42 -29.94
CA LEU A 14 -8.88 -12.03 -28.56
C LEU A 14 -10.15 -12.21 -27.70
N GLN A 15 -10.07 -13.11 -26.72
CA GLN A 15 -11.21 -13.40 -25.83
C GLN A 15 -11.15 -12.49 -24.60
N LEU A 16 -12.01 -11.47 -24.56
CA LEU A 16 -12.17 -10.64 -23.37
C LEU A 16 -13.09 -11.34 -22.35
N PRO A 17 -12.83 -11.19 -21.04
CA PRO A 17 -13.73 -11.68 -19.99
C PRO A 17 -15.06 -10.90 -20.01
N HIS A 18 -16.07 -11.42 -19.32
CA HIS A 18 -17.31 -10.70 -19.15
C HIS A 18 -17.13 -9.54 -18.17
N TRP A 19 -17.97 -8.49 -18.27
CA TRP A 19 -17.89 -7.32 -17.39
C TRP A 19 -18.00 -7.70 -15.91
N ASN A 20 -18.91 -8.62 -15.58
CA ASN A 20 -19.04 -9.09 -14.19
C ASN A 20 -17.79 -9.83 -13.71
N THR A 21 -17.10 -10.54 -14.59
CA THR A 21 -15.84 -11.19 -14.22
C THR A 21 -14.81 -10.15 -13.81
N ILE A 22 -14.64 -9.08 -14.60
CA ILE A 22 -13.72 -7.97 -14.28
C ILE A 22 -14.12 -7.35 -12.93
N ARG A 23 -15.40 -7.02 -12.75
CA ARG A 23 -15.91 -6.42 -11.51
C ARG A 23 -15.67 -7.32 -10.29
N ASN A 24 -15.95 -8.61 -10.42
CA ASN A 24 -15.75 -9.57 -9.34
C ASN A 24 -14.28 -9.72 -9.02
N THR A 25 -13.40 -9.86 -10.02
CA THR A 25 -11.96 -9.94 -9.79
C THR A 25 -11.42 -8.70 -9.11
N SER A 26 -11.88 -7.50 -9.49
CA SER A 26 -11.49 -6.26 -8.83
C SER A 26 -11.96 -6.22 -7.37
N ALA A 27 -13.20 -6.64 -7.10
CA ALA A 27 -13.70 -6.73 -5.73
C ALA A 27 -12.94 -7.76 -4.88
N THR A 28 -12.59 -8.92 -5.47
CA THR A 28 -11.76 -9.93 -4.80
C THR A 28 -10.36 -9.40 -4.50
N ILE A 29 -9.73 -8.68 -5.43
CA ILE A 29 -8.41 -8.06 -5.22
C ILE A 29 -8.49 -7.02 -4.09
N CYS A 30 -9.52 -6.16 -4.10
CA CYS A 30 -9.71 -5.16 -3.05
C CYS A 30 -9.91 -5.83 -1.69
N GLY A 31 -10.74 -6.88 -1.61
CA GLY A 31 -10.96 -7.63 -0.37
C GLY A 31 -9.72 -8.39 0.12
N LEU A 32 -8.90 -8.91 -0.79
CA LEU A 32 -7.64 -9.59 -0.45
C LEU A 32 -6.61 -8.61 0.12
N LEU A 33 -6.52 -7.42 -0.47
CA LEU A 33 -5.56 -6.39 -0.07
C LEU A 33 -6.06 -5.50 1.07
N GLY A 34 -7.34 -5.61 1.45
CA GLY A 34 -7.95 -4.75 2.48
C GLY A 34 -8.15 -3.31 2.03
N PHE A 35 -8.35 -3.07 0.73
CA PHE A 35 -8.66 -1.73 0.20
C PHE A 35 -10.16 -1.47 0.19
N ASP A 36 -10.55 -0.29 0.65
CA ASP A 36 -11.93 0.19 0.56
C ASP A 36 -12.09 1.15 -0.62
N VAL A 37 -13.10 0.89 -1.44
CA VAL A 37 -13.46 1.77 -2.55
C VAL A 37 -14.37 2.87 -2.03
N MET A 38 -13.89 4.10 -2.06
CA MET A 38 -14.65 5.30 -1.70
C MET A 38 -15.44 5.80 -2.91
N GLU A 39 -16.71 6.13 -2.69
CA GLU A 39 -17.56 6.78 -3.68
C GLU A 39 -17.60 8.28 -3.43
N HIS A 40 -17.35 9.06 -4.47
CA HIS A 40 -17.42 10.51 -4.47
C HIS A 40 -18.34 11.01 -5.58
N GLN A 41 -18.95 12.16 -5.35
CA GLN A 41 -19.75 12.84 -6.37
C GLN A 41 -18.91 13.98 -6.96
N SER A 42 -18.72 13.94 -8.27
CA SER A 42 -18.03 15.00 -9.00
C SER A 42 -18.90 16.25 -9.11
N ILE A 43 -18.27 17.39 -9.42
CA ILE A 43 -18.92 18.68 -9.70
C ILE A 43 -19.97 18.54 -10.82
N TRP A 44 -19.79 17.60 -11.74
CA TRP A 44 -20.74 17.28 -12.82
C TRP A 44 -21.80 16.23 -12.45
N ASP A 45 -22.06 16.01 -11.16
CA ASP A 45 -23.07 15.04 -10.69
C ASP A 45 -22.81 13.59 -11.16
N LYS A 46 -21.53 13.27 -11.42
CA LYS A 46 -21.08 11.93 -11.81
C LYS A 46 -20.53 11.21 -10.59
N LYS A 47 -20.95 9.95 -10.40
CA LYS A 47 -20.34 9.05 -9.41
C LYS A 47 -18.93 8.69 -9.84
N CYS A 48 -17.97 8.93 -8.96
CA CYS A 48 -16.56 8.61 -9.11
C CYS A 48 -16.16 7.64 -8.00
N TYR A 49 -15.24 6.73 -8.31
CA TYR A 49 -14.75 5.73 -7.37
C TYR A 49 -13.24 5.88 -7.24
N SER A 50 -12.72 5.88 -6.01
CA SER A 50 -11.29 5.96 -5.72
C SER A 50 -10.93 5.04 -4.56
N VAL A 51 -9.66 4.69 -4.45
CA VAL A 51 -9.11 4.02 -3.26
C VAL A 51 -8.56 5.09 -2.33
N SER A 52 -8.62 4.84 -1.02
CA SER A 52 -8.08 5.73 0.01
C SER A 52 -6.57 5.95 -0.18
N ILE A 53 -6.16 7.22 -0.33
CA ILE A 53 -4.74 7.60 -0.41
C ILE A 53 -3.95 7.15 0.83
N PRO A 54 -4.45 7.35 2.07
CA PRO A 54 -3.83 6.77 3.25
C PRO A 54 -3.55 5.27 3.15
N GLN A 55 -4.53 4.47 2.71
CA GLN A 55 -4.37 3.01 2.57
C GLN A 55 -3.29 2.66 1.52
N ILE A 56 -3.25 3.40 0.40
CA ILE A 56 -2.21 3.20 -0.62
C ILE A 56 -0.82 3.48 -0.03
N LEU A 57 -0.67 4.59 0.68
CA LEU A 57 0.60 4.96 1.31
C LEU A 57 1.03 3.95 2.37
N GLU A 58 0.11 3.44 3.18
CA GLU A 58 0.38 2.39 4.16
C GLU A 58 0.96 1.13 3.48
N HIS A 59 0.36 0.66 2.40
CA HIS A 59 0.85 -0.51 1.65
C HIS A 59 2.19 -0.26 0.97
N GLU A 60 2.41 0.92 0.40
CA GLU A 60 3.69 1.28 -0.23
C GLU A 60 4.83 1.39 0.79
N ILE A 61 4.57 1.95 1.98
CA ILE A 61 5.56 2.06 3.06
C ILE A 61 5.84 0.69 3.69
N ALA A 62 4.83 -0.18 3.77
CA ALA A 62 4.96 -1.55 4.25
C ALA A 62 5.64 -2.49 3.24
N ASN A 63 5.88 -2.05 2.00
CA ASN A 63 6.50 -2.87 0.97
C ASN A 63 7.95 -3.22 1.35
N PRO A 64 8.31 -4.51 1.49
CA PRO A 64 9.65 -4.93 1.90
C PRO A 64 10.75 -4.57 0.89
N TYR A 65 10.39 -4.29 -0.36
CA TYR A 65 11.34 -3.81 -1.37
C TYR A 65 11.58 -2.30 -1.28
N VAL A 66 10.60 -1.53 -0.78
CA VAL A 66 10.70 -0.07 -0.63
C VAL A 66 11.34 0.28 0.72
N HIS A 67 11.05 -0.51 1.76
CA HIS A 67 11.53 -0.28 3.11
C HIS A 67 13.04 -0.02 3.25
N PRO A 68 13.95 -0.75 2.56
CA PRO A 68 15.40 -0.50 2.64
C PRO A 68 15.83 0.86 2.07
N HIS A 69 14.98 1.51 1.28
CA HIS A 69 15.23 2.81 0.67
C HIS A 69 14.56 3.96 1.43
N LEU A 70 13.78 3.67 2.48
CA LEU A 70 13.13 4.68 3.31
C LEU A 70 14.03 5.06 4.49
N ASP A 71 14.35 6.35 4.59
CA ASP A 71 15.03 6.92 5.75
C ASP A 71 14.02 7.59 6.68
N PHE A 72 13.73 6.94 7.81
CA PHE A 72 12.82 7.47 8.81
C PHE A 72 13.48 8.61 9.61
N TYR A 73 12.97 9.82 9.41
CA TYR A 73 13.48 10.99 10.10
C TYR A 73 13.15 10.94 11.60
N PRO A 74 14.16 11.13 12.47
CA PRO A 74 14.02 11.25 13.93
C PRO A 74 12.98 12.30 14.33
N GLU A 75 12.04 11.91 15.21
CA GLU A 75 11.26 12.88 15.99
C GLU A 75 12.19 13.80 16.81
N GLU A 76 11.66 14.96 17.15
CA GLU A 76 12.31 16.11 17.76
C GLU A 76 13.41 15.74 18.77
N LYS A 77 14.62 16.23 18.52
CA LYS A 77 15.84 15.69 19.14
C LYS A 77 16.22 16.30 20.47
N ASN A 78 15.52 17.31 20.99
CA ASN A 78 15.93 18.08 22.18
C ASN A 78 17.44 18.43 22.21
N GLY A 79 18.06 18.65 21.05
CA GLY A 79 19.50 18.94 20.92
C GLY A 79 20.46 17.73 20.91
N GLN A 80 19.98 16.49 20.94
CA GLN A 80 20.83 15.29 20.85
C GLN A 80 21.17 14.94 19.39
N ASN A 81 22.43 14.60 19.12
CA ASN A 81 22.94 14.28 17.78
C ASN A 81 22.55 12.85 17.35
N ILE A 82 21.25 12.59 17.28
CA ILE A 82 20.71 11.37 16.67
C ILE A 82 20.68 11.67 15.15
N TYR A 83 20.94 10.70 14.27
CA TYR A 83 20.88 10.93 12.81
C TYR A 83 19.68 10.23 12.15
N LYS A 84 19.14 9.16 12.76
CA LYS A 84 17.99 8.38 12.26
C LYS A 84 17.06 7.95 13.41
N LEU A 85 15.75 7.74 13.15
CA LEU A 85 14.78 7.28 14.15
C LEU A 85 15.18 5.95 14.81
N SER A 86 15.69 5.01 14.01
CA SER A 86 16.14 3.69 14.49
C SER A 86 17.25 3.76 15.55
N ARG A 87 17.91 4.91 15.71
CA ARG A 87 18.94 5.15 16.73
C ARG A 87 18.41 5.85 17.98
N SER A 88 17.10 6.15 18.05
CA SER A 88 16.53 6.78 19.24
C SER A 88 16.50 5.80 20.41
N LYS A 89 16.61 6.34 21.63
CA LYS A 89 16.56 5.55 22.86
C LYS A 89 15.25 4.75 22.98
N LYS A 90 14.14 5.33 22.50
CA LYS A 90 12.82 4.69 22.43
C LYS A 90 12.87 3.31 21.79
N TRP A 91 13.44 3.22 20.58
CA TRP A 91 13.52 1.98 19.79
C TRP A 91 14.62 1.03 20.26
N ARG A 92 15.69 1.55 20.87
CA ARG A 92 16.85 0.75 21.29
C ARG A 92 16.68 0.14 22.69
N GLU A 93 16.07 0.87 23.61
CA GLU A 93 16.12 0.58 25.05
C GLU A 93 14.73 0.58 25.72
N GLU A 94 13.82 1.47 25.30
CA GLU A 94 12.56 1.70 26.05
C GLU A 94 11.42 0.78 25.62
N LEU A 95 11.46 0.23 24.40
CA LEU A 95 10.50 -0.77 23.94
C LEU A 95 10.84 -2.16 24.46
N GLY A 96 9.83 -2.87 24.97
CA GLY A 96 9.97 -4.27 25.42
C GLY A 96 10.21 -5.23 24.24
N PRO A 97 10.80 -6.42 24.47
CA PRO A 97 11.11 -7.37 23.40
C PRO A 97 9.92 -7.75 22.50
N SER A 98 8.71 -7.76 23.05
CA SER A 98 7.46 -8.04 22.34
C SER A 98 6.92 -6.87 21.53
N GLU A 99 7.38 -5.64 21.79
CA GLU A 99 6.92 -4.41 21.14
C GLU A 99 7.95 -3.88 20.13
N ARG A 100 9.15 -4.46 20.10
CA ARG A 100 10.17 -4.14 19.10
C ARG A 100 9.78 -4.74 17.76
N VAL A 101 9.86 -3.93 16.71
CA VAL A 101 9.80 -4.41 15.33
C VAL A 101 10.96 -5.40 15.13
N GLN A 102 10.76 -6.51 14.42
CA GLN A 102 11.82 -7.49 14.18
C GLN A 102 12.98 -6.84 13.41
N MET A 103 14.07 -6.55 14.12
CA MET A 103 15.31 -6.03 13.53
C MET A 103 15.92 -7.12 12.65
N ALA A 104 16.27 -6.78 11.41
CA ALA A 104 16.98 -7.71 10.55
C ALA A 104 18.39 -7.93 11.11
N VAL A 105 18.75 -9.18 11.39
CA VAL A 105 20.11 -9.51 11.84
C VAL A 105 20.97 -9.76 10.59
N SER A 106 21.96 -8.90 10.36
CA SER A 106 22.95 -9.08 9.29
C SER A 106 24.34 -8.87 9.86
N ASN A 107 25.26 -9.81 9.63
CA ASN A 107 26.65 -9.77 10.12
C ASN A 107 26.77 -9.47 11.62
N ASN A 108 25.98 -10.13 12.47
CA ASN A 108 25.92 -9.90 13.93
C ASN A 108 25.61 -8.45 14.33
N LYS A 109 25.01 -7.67 13.44
CA LYS A 109 24.50 -6.32 13.73
C LYS A 109 22.98 -6.31 13.57
N HIS A 110 22.32 -5.66 14.51
CA HIS A 110 20.88 -5.45 14.50
C HIS A 110 20.57 -4.17 13.70
N PHE A 111 19.74 -4.29 12.66
CA PHE A 111 19.32 -3.19 11.78
C PHE A 111 17.84 -2.89 11.92
#